data_AF-D7KMN7-F1
#
_entry.id   AF-D7KMN7-F1
#
_cell.length_a   1.000
_cell.length_b   1.000
_cell.length_c   1.000
_cell.angle_alpha   90.00
_cell.angle_beta   90.00
_cell.angle_gamma   90.00
#
_symmetry.space_group_name_H-M   'P 1'
#
loop_
_entity.id
_entity.type
_entity.pdbx_description
1 polymer ?
#
loop_
_entity_poly.entity_id
_entity_poly.type
_entity_poly.pdbx_seq_one_letter_code
_entity_poly.pdbx_strand_id
1 'polypeptide(L)'
;MDMMMETAKTEELVQSKMRREITSLDDDELWAEFEPEGIDRVLSGEIKPKTLITNYGVLRYRRFPQRGALIAKEMLSVFPNSTYIKWKWGFSNSLKELIGIAKERACTSLVLARTNSDGYDEIRIVSLLNGAAAEFSVLNLIPREDIPDQASPPIRLYPEVNMGLFTSPASVGAARLIQSLFPKVTDSGPRNGACRRNIAFFQNQKGCIHYRHYWNHAEEVSRVGDGTRVMKVTKKECGPQFVLMLTALSKIAVETGSEKRICVVNITAAITF
;
A
#
# COMPACT_ATOMS: atom_id res chain seq x y z
N MET A 1 30.06 11.55 38.31
CA MET A 1 30.59 11.02 37.03
C MET A 1 30.00 9.66 36.71
N ASP A 2 29.77 8.80 37.71
CA ASP A 2 29.22 7.44 37.51
C ASP A 2 27.78 7.41 36.97
N MET A 3 26.88 8.30 37.41
CA MET A 3 25.50 8.34 36.89
C MET A 3 25.42 8.63 35.38
N MET A 4 26.33 9.45 34.82
CA MET A 4 26.33 9.76 33.38
C MET A 4 26.90 8.60 32.55
N MET A 5 27.79 7.79 33.11
CA MET A 5 28.28 6.57 32.45
C MET A 5 27.26 5.44 32.51
N GLU A 6 26.44 5.40 33.55
CA GLU A 6 25.39 4.39 33.71
C GLU A 6 24.20 4.67 32.78
N THR A 7 23.80 5.93 32.60
CA THR A 7 22.80 6.31 31.59
C THR A 7 23.32 6.09 30.17
N ALA A 8 24.58 6.45 29.88
CA ALA A 8 25.18 6.21 28.57
C ALA A 8 25.28 4.70 28.24
N LYS A 9 25.68 3.87 29.20
CA LYS A 9 25.69 2.41 29.04
C LYS A 9 24.28 1.83 28.88
N THR A 10 23.28 2.38 29.55
CA THR A 10 21.89 1.92 29.43
C THR A 10 21.30 2.32 28.08
N GLU A 11 21.58 3.54 27.60
CA GLU A 11 21.23 3.99 26.25
C GLU A 11 21.96 3.19 25.18
N GLU A 12 23.24 2.89 25.38
CA GLU A 12 24.03 2.04 24.48
C GLU A 12 23.57 0.57 24.51
N LEU A 13 23.10 0.07 25.66
CA LEU A 13 22.48 -1.25 25.80
C LEU A 13 21.09 -1.31 25.16
N VAL A 14 20.30 -0.24 25.23
CA VAL A 14 19.01 -0.10 24.54
C VAL A 14 19.22 0.05 23.03
N GLN A 15 20.20 0.84 22.61
CA GLN A 15 20.61 0.99 21.22
C GLN A 15 21.18 -0.30 20.64
N SER A 16 21.94 -1.08 21.42
CA SER A 16 22.48 -2.38 21.01
C SER A 16 21.44 -3.49 21.05
N LYS A 17 20.47 -3.46 21.98
CA LYS A 17 19.26 -4.30 21.90
C LYS A 17 18.37 -3.93 20.70
N MET A 18 18.33 -2.65 20.31
CA MET A 18 17.67 -2.17 19.08
C MET A 18 18.43 -2.52 17.79
N ARG A 19 19.72 -2.90 17.87
CA ARG A 19 20.53 -3.35 16.73
C ARG A 19 20.52 -4.87 16.61
N ARG A 20 19.35 -5.50 16.64
CA ARG A 20 19.20 -6.74 15.86
C ARG A 20 19.17 -6.33 14.40
N GLU A 21 20.15 -6.77 13.63
CA GLU A 21 20.09 -6.65 12.17
C GLU A 21 18.95 -7.56 11.71
N ILE A 22 17.75 -6.98 11.54
CA ILE A 22 16.60 -7.69 10.98
C ILE A 22 16.92 -7.98 9.52
N THR A 23 17.52 -9.15 9.30
CA THR A 23 18.00 -9.59 7.98
C THR A 23 16.92 -10.35 7.21
N SER A 24 15.81 -10.70 7.84
CA SER A 24 14.73 -11.51 7.27
C SER A 24 13.36 -10.85 7.40
N LEU A 25 12.50 -11.09 6.40
CA LEU A 25 11.09 -10.72 6.45
C LEU A 25 10.26 -11.62 7.40
N ASP A 26 10.80 -12.76 7.83
CA ASP A 26 10.09 -13.67 8.74
C ASP A 26 10.30 -13.33 10.22
N ASP A 27 10.98 -12.23 10.53
CA ASP A 27 11.21 -11.77 11.90
C ASP A 27 9.91 -11.18 12.51
N ASP A 28 9.48 -11.74 13.65
CA ASP A 28 8.31 -11.29 14.41
C ASP A 28 8.46 -9.85 14.93
N GLU A 29 9.69 -9.36 15.14
CA GLU A 29 9.98 -8.01 15.63
C GLU A 29 10.08 -6.97 14.49
N LEU A 30 9.96 -7.38 13.21
CA LEU A 30 10.15 -6.52 12.03
C LEU A 30 9.32 -5.22 12.05
N TRP A 31 8.07 -5.32 12.51
CA TRP A 31 7.15 -4.19 12.58
C TRP A 31 7.04 -3.57 13.99
N ALA A 32 7.76 -4.09 14.98
CA ALA A 32 7.64 -3.68 16.37
C ALA A 32 8.11 -2.24 16.62
N GLU A 33 9.00 -1.69 15.78
CA GLU A 33 9.45 -0.30 15.89
C GLU A 33 8.38 0.73 15.46
N PHE A 34 7.28 0.29 14.83
CA PHE A 34 6.24 1.19 14.33
C PHE A 34 5.06 1.24 15.28
N GLU A 35 4.66 2.46 15.63
CA GLU A 35 3.46 2.74 16.40
C GLU A 35 2.23 2.25 15.61
N PRO A 36 1.38 1.37 16.20
CA PRO A 36 0.21 0.83 15.50
C PRO A 36 -1.02 1.73 15.55
N GLU A 37 -1.19 2.56 16.58
CA GLU A 37 -2.42 3.29 16.89
C GLU A 37 -2.83 4.24 15.75
N GLY A 38 -1.87 4.90 15.09
CA GLY A 38 -2.15 5.73 13.93
C GLY A 38 -2.83 4.95 12.80
N ILE A 39 -2.30 3.77 12.47
CA ILE A 39 -2.90 2.88 11.47
C ILE A 39 -4.22 2.31 11.98
N ASP A 40 -4.30 1.91 13.24
CA ASP A 40 -5.53 1.36 13.84
C ASP A 40 -6.69 2.33 13.78
N ARG A 41 -6.45 3.64 13.95
CA ARG A 41 -7.47 4.68 13.78
C ARG A 41 -7.99 4.79 12.35
N VAL A 42 -7.15 4.49 11.35
CA VAL A 42 -7.61 4.41 9.95
C VAL A 42 -8.44 3.14 9.73
N LEU A 43 -7.95 2.00 10.21
CA LEU A 43 -8.64 0.71 10.08
C LEU A 43 -9.96 0.66 10.84
N SER A 44 -10.06 1.36 11.98
CA SER A 44 -11.27 1.50 12.77
C SER A 44 -12.30 2.42 12.09
N GLY A 45 -11.86 3.25 11.16
CA GLY A 45 -12.67 4.23 10.42
C GLY A 45 -12.72 5.61 11.08
N GLU A 46 -11.99 5.83 12.18
CA GLU A 46 -11.90 7.13 12.85
C GLU A 46 -11.19 8.17 11.97
N ILE A 47 -10.11 7.77 11.30
CA ILE A 47 -9.39 8.60 10.34
C ILE A 47 -9.73 8.13 8.92
N LYS A 48 -10.24 9.06 8.10
CA LYS A 48 -10.43 8.80 6.67
C LYS A 48 -9.07 8.95 5.94
N PRO A 49 -8.60 7.92 5.22
CA PRO A 49 -7.31 8.00 4.58
C PRO A 49 -7.33 8.95 3.39
N LYS A 50 -6.20 9.64 3.20
CA LYS A 50 -5.95 10.58 2.12
C LYS A 50 -4.50 10.43 1.65
N THR A 51 -4.32 10.04 0.41
CA THR A 51 -3.00 9.66 -0.11
C THR A 51 -2.50 10.66 -1.13
N LEU A 52 -1.27 11.16 -0.95
CA LEU A 52 -0.57 11.88 -2.00
C LEU A 52 0.18 10.87 -2.88
N ILE A 53 -0.04 10.90 -4.19
CA ILE A 53 0.65 10.05 -5.15
C ILE A 53 1.53 10.93 -6.04
N THR A 54 2.76 10.51 -6.27
CA THR A 54 3.66 11.18 -7.20
C THR A 54 4.55 10.17 -7.91
N ASN A 55 5.00 10.51 -9.10
CA ASN A 55 6.04 9.75 -9.77
C ASN A 55 7.41 10.33 -9.40
N TYR A 56 8.23 9.56 -8.69
CA TYR A 56 9.56 9.98 -8.30
C TYR A 56 10.54 9.69 -9.44
N GLY A 57 10.91 10.71 -10.20
CA GLY A 57 11.93 10.62 -11.22
C GLY A 57 13.24 11.23 -10.73
N VAL A 58 14.18 10.40 -10.25
CA VAL A 58 15.57 10.86 -10.23
C VAL A 58 15.96 11.12 -11.68
N LEU A 59 16.32 12.37 -12.01
CA LEU A 59 16.71 12.87 -13.34
C LEU A 59 17.81 12.06 -14.06
N ARG A 60 18.34 11.01 -13.43
CA ARG A 60 19.42 10.17 -13.93
C ARG A 60 18.92 8.99 -14.79
N TYR A 61 17.65 8.60 -14.71
CA TYR A 61 17.14 7.44 -15.45
C TYR A 61 16.20 7.86 -16.57
N ARG A 62 16.79 8.44 -17.64
CA ARG A 62 16.07 8.85 -18.87
C ARG A 62 15.53 7.67 -19.69
N ARG A 63 15.85 6.43 -19.32
CA ARG A 63 15.54 5.24 -20.13
C ARG A 63 14.04 4.92 -20.16
N PHE A 64 13.29 5.24 -19.10
CA PHE A 64 11.87 4.91 -18.98
C PHE A 64 11.01 6.05 -18.39
N PRO A 65 10.98 7.25 -19.03
CA PRO A 65 10.43 8.46 -18.42
C PRO A 65 8.91 8.43 -18.21
N GLN A 66 8.18 7.60 -18.97
CA GLN A 66 6.72 7.53 -18.93
C GLN A 66 6.19 6.48 -17.95
N ARG A 67 6.98 5.44 -17.62
CA ARG A 67 6.51 4.29 -16.82
C ARG A 67 6.11 4.69 -15.40
N GLY A 68 6.93 5.48 -14.71
CA GLY A 68 6.59 5.97 -13.36
C GLY A 68 5.27 6.76 -13.31
N ALA A 69 4.98 7.55 -14.33
CA ALA A 69 3.71 8.29 -14.43
C ALA A 69 2.52 7.36 -14.71
N LEU A 70 2.71 6.34 -15.54
CA LEU A 70 1.70 5.31 -15.79
C LEU A 70 1.36 4.53 -14.51
N ILE A 71 2.37 4.06 -13.76
CA ILE A 71 2.16 3.39 -12.48
C ILE A 71 1.41 4.31 -11.51
N ALA A 72 1.82 5.58 -11.39
CA ALA A 72 1.14 6.54 -10.53
C ALA A 72 -0.34 6.73 -10.91
N LYS A 73 -0.66 6.75 -12.21
CA LYS A 73 -2.04 6.84 -12.72
C LYS A 73 -2.85 5.60 -12.36
N GLU A 74 -2.27 4.40 -12.51
CA GLU A 74 -2.95 3.17 -12.10
C GLU A 74 -3.16 3.13 -10.58
N MET A 75 -2.16 3.53 -9.77
CA MET A 75 -2.30 3.63 -8.31
C MET A 75 -3.35 4.66 -7.87
N LEU A 76 -3.53 5.76 -8.62
CA LEU A 76 -4.60 6.74 -8.39
C LEU A 76 -6.00 6.12 -8.58
N SER A 77 -6.13 5.14 -9.49
CA SER A 77 -7.38 4.39 -9.69
C SER A 77 -7.65 3.37 -8.58
N VAL A 78 -6.59 2.86 -7.95
CA VAL A 78 -6.64 1.83 -6.91
C VAL A 78 -6.97 2.44 -5.54
N PHE A 79 -6.27 3.51 -5.15
CA PHE A 79 -6.36 4.07 -3.80
C PHE A 79 -7.40 5.20 -3.72
N PRO A 80 -8.47 5.05 -2.92
CA PRO A 80 -9.48 6.10 -2.78
C PRO A 80 -8.95 7.37 -2.11
N ASN A 81 -9.60 8.50 -2.35
CA ASN A 81 -9.21 9.82 -1.81
C ASN A 81 -7.75 10.20 -2.09
N SER A 82 -7.17 9.67 -3.15
CA SER A 82 -5.81 9.97 -3.54
C SER A 82 -5.76 11.21 -4.44
N THR A 83 -4.65 11.94 -4.38
CA THR A 83 -4.37 13.07 -5.26
C THR A 83 -3.03 12.87 -5.92
N TYR A 84 -2.95 13.14 -7.22
CA TYR A 84 -1.70 13.07 -7.96
C TYR A 84 -1.06 14.44 -8.07
N ILE A 85 0.23 14.53 -7.74
CA ILE A 85 1.05 15.69 -8.09
C ILE A 85 2.06 15.29 -9.15
N LYS A 86 2.09 16.05 -10.24
CA LYS A 86 3.10 15.86 -11.28
C LYS A 86 4.42 16.40 -10.77
N TRP A 87 5.46 15.59 -10.89
CA TRP A 87 6.82 16.01 -10.59
C TRP A 87 7.29 17.08 -11.60
N LYS A 88 7.67 18.26 -11.09
CA LYS A 88 8.19 19.37 -11.91
C LYS A 88 9.72 19.31 -12.01
N TRP A 89 10.24 19.51 -13.22
CA TRP A 89 11.67 19.59 -13.50
C TRP A 89 12.32 20.76 -12.75
N GLY A 90 13.51 20.54 -12.17
CA GLY A 90 14.35 21.59 -11.57
C GLY A 90 14.12 21.87 -10.08
N PHE A 91 13.12 21.26 -9.45
CA PHE A 91 12.96 21.33 -8.00
C PHE A 91 13.77 20.22 -7.31
N SER A 92 14.53 20.57 -6.27
CA SER A 92 15.21 19.62 -5.38
C SER A 92 14.21 18.96 -4.43
N ASN A 93 13.22 18.25 -5.00
CA ASN A 93 12.13 17.61 -4.24
C ASN A 93 12.61 16.38 -3.48
N SER A 94 13.39 16.62 -2.42
CA SER A 94 13.75 15.60 -1.44
C SER A 94 12.49 14.97 -0.83
N LEU A 95 12.63 13.77 -0.28
CA LEU A 95 11.55 13.10 0.43
C LEU A 95 10.92 14.01 1.51
N LYS A 96 11.74 14.84 2.16
CA LYS A 96 11.32 15.85 3.14
C LYS A 96 10.33 16.87 2.56
N GLU A 97 10.58 17.38 1.36
CA GLU A 97 9.68 18.36 0.72
C GLU A 97 8.34 17.70 0.35
N LEU A 98 8.36 16.48 -0.17
CA LEU A 98 7.15 15.73 -0.49
C LEU A 98 6.31 15.43 0.76
N ILE A 99 6.97 15.08 1.87
CA ILE A 99 6.32 14.91 3.17
C ILE A 99 5.71 16.25 3.63
N GLY A 100 6.42 17.38 3.46
CA GLY A 100 5.90 18.71 3.76
C GLY A 100 4.62 19.03 3.00
N ILE A 101 4.61 18.80 1.67
CA ILE A 101 3.42 19.00 0.83
C ILE A 101 2.28 18.07 1.25
N ALA A 102 2.58 16.81 1.57
CA ALA A 102 1.57 15.86 2.01
C ALA A 102 0.95 16.27 3.34
N LYS A 103 1.76 16.75 4.30
CA LYS A 103 1.32 17.30 5.59
C LYS A 103 0.43 18.53 5.41
N GLU A 104 0.85 19.49 4.58
CA GLU A 104 0.06 20.70 4.26
C GLU A 104 -1.33 20.33 3.71
N ARG A 105 -1.39 19.25 2.92
CA ARG A 105 -2.65 18.71 2.38
C ARG A 105 -3.40 17.80 3.34
N ALA A 106 -2.95 17.65 4.59
CA ALA A 106 -3.52 16.72 5.58
C ALA A 106 -3.64 15.28 5.03
N CYS A 107 -2.64 14.83 4.28
CA CYS A 107 -2.54 13.45 3.83
C CYS A 107 -2.11 12.53 4.98
N THR A 108 -2.65 11.31 5.01
CA THR A 108 -2.25 10.25 5.93
C THR A 108 -1.08 9.44 5.38
N SER A 109 -0.90 9.44 4.06
CA SER A 109 0.06 8.59 3.38
C SER A 109 0.62 9.25 2.11
N LEU A 110 1.81 8.82 1.71
CA LEU A 110 2.50 9.21 0.48
C LEU A 110 2.85 7.95 -0.31
N VAL A 111 2.55 7.91 -1.60
CA VAL A 111 2.93 6.84 -2.52
C VAL A 111 3.82 7.40 -3.61
N LEU A 112 5.02 6.83 -3.72
CA LEU A 112 6.01 7.19 -4.73
C LEU A 112 6.08 6.08 -5.76
N ALA A 113 5.74 6.37 -7.02
CA ALA A 113 5.91 5.42 -8.12
C ALA A 113 7.18 5.75 -8.91
N ARG A 114 7.97 4.74 -9.26
CA ARG A 114 9.17 4.91 -10.10
C ARG A 114 9.48 3.67 -10.91
N THR A 115 10.39 3.82 -11.85
CA THR A 115 11.09 2.70 -12.50
C THR A 115 12.58 2.89 -12.22
N ASN A 116 13.24 1.82 -11.77
CA ASN A 116 14.65 1.88 -11.43
C ASN A 116 15.55 1.83 -12.68
N SER A 117 16.88 1.86 -12.48
CA SER A 117 17.87 1.83 -13.57
C SER A 117 17.76 0.60 -14.47
N ASP A 118 17.35 -0.50 -13.89
CA ASP A 118 17.34 -1.82 -14.50
C ASP A 118 16.00 -2.09 -15.20
N GLY A 119 15.05 -1.16 -15.07
CA GLY A 119 13.75 -1.23 -15.72
C GLY A 119 12.67 -1.89 -14.87
N TYR A 120 12.96 -2.22 -13.59
CA TYR A 120 11.94 -2.72 -12.68
C TYR A 120 11.08 -1.58 -12.16
N ASP A 121 9.78 -1.80 -12.21
CA ASP A 121 8.78 -0.87 -11.69
C ASP A 121 8.65 -1.04 -10.18
N GLU A 122 8.56 0.06 -9.45
CA GLU A 122 8.56 0.08 -7.98
C GLU A 122 7.56 1.11 -7.47
N ILE A 123 6.91 0.78 -6.35
CA ILE A 123 6.16 1.73 -5.53
C ILE A 123 6.71 1.74 -4.11
N ARG A 124 6.80 2.93 -3.50
CA ARG A 124 7.10 3.09 -2.09
C ARG A 124 5.87 3.68 -1.41
N ILE A 125 5.33 2.98 -0.41
CA ILE A 125 4.20 3.43 0.41
C ILE A 125 4.77 3.93 1.74
N VAL A 126 4.51 5.20 2.06
CA VAL A 126 4.92 5.84 3.30
C VAL A 126 3.68 6.23 4.10
N SER A 127 3.56 5.72 5.32
CA SER A 127 2.60 6.19 6.32
C SER A 127 3.15 7.44 7.00
N LEU A 128 2.42 8.54 6.93
CA LEU A 128 2.78 9.79 7.62
C LEU A 128 2.34 9.77 9.09
N LEU A 129 1.57 8.76 9.49
CA LEU A 129 1.04 8.60 10.85
C LEU A 129 2.10 8.04 11.80
N ASN A 130 2.91 7.08 11.34
CA ASN A 130 3.91 6.39 12.15
C ASN A 130 5.30 6.31 11.48
N GLY A 131 5.46 6.87 10.29
CA GLY A 131 6.74 6.88 9.56
C GLY A 131 7.11 5.55 8.89
N ALA A 132 6.23 4.56 8.87
CA ALA A 132 6.48 3.30 8.18
C ALA A 132 6.59 3.49 6.66
N ALA A 133 7.65 2.94 6.07
CA ALA A 133 7.90 3.04 4.63
C ALA A 133 8.25 1.68 4.04
N ALA A 134 7.35 1.13 3.23
CA ALA A 134 7.55 -0.13 2.54
C ALA A 134 7.76 0.09 1.05
N GLU A 135 8.77 -0.55 0.48
CA GLU A 135 9.04 -0.59 -0.95
C GLU A 135 8.54 -1.90 -1.54
N PHE A 136 7.88 -1.80 -2.68
CA PHE A 136 7.39 -2.93 -3.43
C PHE A 136 7.86 -2.87 -4.87
N SER A 137 8.36 -3.98 -5.38
CA SER A 137 8.44 -4.20 -6.83
C SER A 137 7.03 -4.45 -7.37
N VAL A 138 6.69 -3.77 -8.47
CA VAL A 138 5.46 -3.95 -9.22
C VAL A 138 5.74 -4.88 -10.40
N LEU A 139 5.14 -6.06 -10.39
CA LEU A 139 5.29 -7.08 -11.42
C LEU A 139 3.97 -7.26 -12.15
N ASN A 140 4.04 -7.64 -13.42
CA ASN A 140 2.87 -8.00 -14.26
C ASN A 140 1.74 -6.96 -14.22
N LEU A 141 2.08 -5.66 -14.27
CA LEU A 141 1.09 -4.59 -14.34
C LEU A 141 0.35 -4.66 -15.67
N ILE A 142 -0.94 -4.96 -15.61
CA ILE A 142 -1.89 -4.81 -16.71
C ILE A 142 -2.76 -3.60 -16.37
N PRO A 143 -2.59 -2.48 -17.10
CA PRO A 143 -3.42 -1.30 -16.92
C PRO A 143 -4.90 -1.63 -17.04
N ARG A 144 -5.73 -0.87 -16.34
CA ARG A 144 -7.18 -1.06 -16.39
C ARG A 144 -7.71 -1.03 -17.84
N GLU A 145 -7.19 -0.14 -18.67
CA GLU A 145 -7.62 0.04 -20.07
C GLU A 145 -7.41 -1.21 -20.95
N ASP A 146 -6.45 -2.07 -20.59
CA ASP A 146 -6.10 -3.27 -21.34
C ASP A 146 -6.89 -4.51 -20.88
N ILE A 147 -7.75 -4.39 -19.85
CA ILE A 147 -8.55 -5.50 -19.34
C ILE A 147 -9.83 -5.66 -20.18
N PRO A 148 -10.07 -6.85 -20.75
CA PRO A 148 -11.26 -7.11 -21.56
C PRO A 148 -12.53 -7.13 -20.69
N ASP A 149 -13.66 -6.71 -21.28
CA ASP A 149 -14.99 -6.72 -20.67
C ASP A 149 -15.10 -6.03 -19.30
N GLN A 150 -14.21 -5.08 -19.04
CA GLN A 150 -14.13 -4.34 -17.79
C GLN A 150 -15.40 -3.55 -17.48
N ALA A 151 -15.75 -3.51 -16.20
CA ALA A 151 -16.78 -2.61 -15.69
C ALA A 151 -16.21 -1.20 -15.44
N SER A 152 -17.09 -0.21 -15.48
CA SER A 152 -16.75 1.13 -14.95
C SER A 152 -16.70 1.07 -13.43
N PRO A 153 -15.63 1.58 -12.79
CA PRO A 153 -15.54 1.61 -11.33
C PRO A 153 -16.66 2.50 -10.78
N PRO A 154 -17.29 2.10 -9.66
CA PRO A 154 -18.39 2.85 -9.07
C PRO A 154 -17.90 4.19 -8.50
N ILE A 155 -18.48 5.29 -8.97
CA ILE A 155 -18.06 6.66 -8.59
C ILE A 155 -18.24 6.94 -7.08
N ARG A 156 -19.19 6.27 -6.42
CA ARG A 156 -19.63 6.59 -5.04
C ARG A 156 -19.46 5.47 -4.03
N LEU A 157 -18.82 4.35 -4.41
CA LEU A 157 -18.65 3.22 -3.52
C LEU A 157 -17.17 2.91 -3.36
N TYR A 158 -16.64 3.13 -2.15
CA TYR A 158 -15.28 2.68 -1.84
C TYR A 158 -15.21 1.16 -1.91
N PRO A 159 -14.07 0.60 -2.36
CA PRO A 159 -13.89 -0.83 -2.38
C PRO A 159 -13.76 -1.36 -0.94
N GLU A 160 -14.47 -2.44 -0.66
CA GLU A 160 -14.20 -3.32 0.47
C GLU A 160 -12.88 -4.03 0.20
N VAL A 161 -11.93 -3.92 1.14
CA VAL A 161 -10.61 -4.53 0.99
C VAL A 161 -10.62 -5.93 1.59
N ASN A 162 -10.33 -6.92 0.76
CA ASN A 162 -10.16 -8.30 1.20
C ASN A 162 -8.67 -8.67 1.16
N MET A 163 -8.08 -8.87 2.34
CA MET A 163 -6.70 -9.32 2.51
C MET A 163 -6.70 -10.82 2.80
N GLY A 164 -6.11 -11.62 1.91
CA GLY A 164 -5.99 -13.06 2.09
C GLY A 164 -4.55 -13.53 2.17
N LEU A 165 -4.31 -14.58 2.95
CA LEU A 165 -3.05 -15.33 3.02
C LEU A 165 -1.83 -14.54 3.53
N PHE A 166 -2.07 -13.52 4.37
CA PHE A 166 -1.02 -12.80 5.09
C PHE A 166 -0.77 -13.48 6.44
N THR A 167 0.16 -14.44 6.47
CA THR A 167 0.42 -15.28 7.65
C THR A 167 1.72 -14.92 8.37
N SER A 168 2.72 -14.39 7.67
CA SER A 168 4.00 -13.99 8.28
C SER A 168 3.95 -12.56 8.83
N PRO A 169 4.78 -12.21 9.83
CA PRO A 169 4.85 -10.86 10.39
C PRO A 169 5.08 -9.77 9.35
N ALA A 170 6.02 -9.97 8.41
CA ALA A 170 6.22 -9.03 7.30
C ALA A 170 4.96 -8.82 6.49
N SER A 171 4.30 -9.92 6.12
CA SER A 171 3.10 -9.88 5.30
C SER A 171 1.95 -9.19 6.05
N VAL A 172 1.79 -9.45 7.35
CA VAL A 172 0.74 -8.82 8.18
C VAL A 172 0.97 -7.32 8.30
N GLY A 173 2.19 -6.87 8.57
CA GLY A 173 2.48 -5.43 8.63
C GLY A 173 2.34 -4.74 7.28
N ALA A 174 2.80 -5.38 6.20
CA ALA A 174 2.58 -4.87 4.83
C ALA A 174 1.09 -4.80 4.48
N ALA A 175 0.29 -5.80 4.90
CA ALA A 175 -1.15 -5.80 4.73
C ALA A 175 -1.81 -4.63 5.45
N ARG A 176 -1.46 -4.40 6.72
CA ARG A 176 -1.98 -3.27 7.51
C ARG A 176 -1.62 -1.94 6.88
N LEU A 177 -0.38 -1.78 6.40
CA LEU A 177 0.06 -0.58 5.70
C LEU A 177 -0.74 -0.35 4.40
N ILE A 178 -0.95 -1.39 3.58
CA ILE A 178 -1.76 -1.30 2.35
C ILE A 178 -3.22 -0.99 2.68
N GLN A 179 -3.82 -1.68 3.67
CA GLN A 179 -5.20 -1.44 4.11
C GLN A 179 -5.40 0.00 4.60
N SER A 180 -4.40 0.61 5.22
CA SER A 180 -4.45 2.02 5.67
C SER A 180 -4.63 3.02 4.52
N LEU A 181 -4.50 2.61 3.26
CA LEU A 181 -4.77 3.45 2.10
C LEU A 181 -6.26 3.46 1.70
N PHE A 182 -7.09 2.62 2.33
CA PHE A 182 -8.49 2.43 1.99
C PHE A 182 -9.43 2.85 3.12
N PRO A 183 -10.50 3.60 2.84
CA PRO A 183 -11.49 3.92 3.85
C PRO A 183 -12.18 2.65 4.37
N LYS A 184 -12.46 2.59 5.67
CA LYS A 184 -13.32 1.53 6.22
C LYS A 184 -14.70 1.62 5.60
N VAL A 185 -15.15 0.52 4.99
CA VAL A 185 -16.49 0.39 4.43
C VAL A 185 -17.40 -0.20 5.50
N THR A 186 -18.24 0.63 6.10
CA THR A 186 -19.30 0.18 7.01
C THR A 186 -20.59 0.00 6.20
N ASP A 187 -20.85 -1.24 5.82
CA ASP A 187 -22.12 -1.73 5.28
C ASP A 187 -22.45 -1.36 3.81
N SER A 188 -22.50 -2.40 2.96
CA SER A 188 -23.06 -2.36 1.61
C SER A 188 -24.30 -3.26 1.57
N GLY A 189 -25.20 -3.07 2.54
CA GLY A 189 -26.47 -3.79 2.62
C GLY A 189 -27.25 -3.76 1.30
N PRO A 190 -28.04 -4.80 1.00
CA PRO A 190 -28.81 -4.88 -0.23
C PRO A 190 -29.79 -3.70 -0.30
N ARG A 191 -29.61 -2.81 -1.27
CA ARG A 191 -30.62 -1.80 -1.62
C ARG A 191 -31.50 -2.38 -2.72
N ASN A 192 -32.80 -2.49 -2.44
CA ASN A 192 -33.83 -2.92 -3.40
C ASN A 192 -33.61 -4.33 -3.99
N GLY A 193 -33.18 -5.31 -3.17
CA GLY A 193 -33.02 -6.71 -3.62
C GLY A 193 -31.76 -6.99 -4.46
N ALA A 194 -31.04 -5.95 -4.90
CA ALA A 194 -29.73 -6.08 -5.53
C ALA A 194 -28.61 -5.79 -4.52
N CYS A 195 -27.59 -6.65 -4.50
CA CYS A 195 -26.37 -6.43 -3.72
C CYS A 195 -25.22 -6.05 -4.67
N ARG A 196 -24.73 -4.82 -4.53
CA ARG A 196 -23.63 -4.25 -5.30
C ARG A 196 -22.42 -4.16 -4.40
N ARG A 197 -21.38 -4.95 -4.67
CA ARG A 197 -20.14 -4.93 -3.90
C ARG A 197 -18.97 -4.52 -4.77
N ASN A 198 -18.26 -3.49 -4.33
CA ASN A 198 -16.98 -3.10 -4.89
C ASN A 198 -15.90 -3.76 -4.03
N ILE A 199 -15.09 -4.67 -4.57
CA ILE A 199 -14.15 -5.46 -3.74
C ILE A 199 -12.75 -5.41 -4.33
N ALA A 200 -11.80 -4.92 -3.56
CA ALA A 200 -10.37 -4.94 -3.85
C ALA A 200 -9.74 -6.14 -3.13
N PHE A 201 -9.25 -7.12 -3.88
CA PHE A 201 -8.58 -8.30 -3.36
C PHE A 201 -7.07 -8.09 -3.38
N PHE A 202 -6.44 -8.35 -2.24
CA PHE A 202 -5.00 -8.54 -2.12
C PHE A 202 -4.79 -9.95 -1.57
N GLN A 203 -4.15 -10.82 -2.36
CA GLN A 203 -3.90 -12.21 -1.99
C GLN A 203 -2.40 -12.44 -1.96
N ASN A 204 -1.86 -12.73 -0.79
CA ASN A 204 -0.44 -13.01 -0.63
C ASN A 204 -0.13 -14.49 -0.92
N GLN A 205 0.52 -14.78 -2.03
CA GLN A 205 0.94 -16.13 -2.41
C GLN A 205 2.46 -16.16 -2.43
N LYS A 206 3.08 -16.84 -1.46
CA LYS A 206 4.53 -17.00 -1.36
C LYS A 206 5.32 -15.67 -1.42
N GLY A 207 4.84 -14.64 -0.71
CA GLY A 207 5.48 -13.31 -0.67
C GLY A 207 5.13 -12.38 -1.84
N CYS A 208 4.33 -12.86 -2.80
CA CYS A 208 3.78 -12.06 -3.88
C CYS A 208 2.32 -11.69 -3.57
N ILE A 209 2.04 -10.39 -3.48
CA ILE A 209 0.70 -9.87 -3.21
C ILE A 209 0.01 -9.60 -4.54
N HIS A 210 -0.92 -10.47 -4.93
CA HIS A 210 -1.71 -10.32 -6.14
C HIS A 210 -2.88 -9.38 -5.90
N TYR A 211 -2.97 -8.33 -6.70
CA TYR A 211 -4.09 -7.38 -6.67
C TYR A 211 -5.09 -7.66 -7.79
N ARG A 212 -6.37 -7.67 -7.42
CA ARG A 212 -7.51 -7.73 -8.35
C ARG A 212 -8.66 -6.88 -7.84
N HIS A 213 -9.33 -6.14 -8.71
CA HIS A 213 -10.44 -5.29 -8.35
C HIS A 213 -11.71 -5.70 -9.09
N TYR A 214 -12.74 -6.11 -8.34
CA TYR A 214 -13.99 -6.58 -8.91
C TYR A 214 -15.19 -5.75 -8.49
N TRP A 215 -16.07 -5.54 -9.46
CA TRP A 215 -17.43 -5.10 -9.27
C TRP A 215 -18.38 -6.30 -9.34
N ASN A 216 -19.01 -6.61 -8.21
CA ASN A 216 -19.96 -7.70 -8.08
C ASN A 216 -21.39 -7.14 -8.08
N HIS A 217 -22.20 -7.66 -9.00
CA HIS A 217 -23.64 -7.40 -9.07
C HIS A 217 -24.39 -8.69 -8.78
N ALA A 218 -25.06 -8.76 -7.64
CA ALA A 218 -25.94 -9.86 -7.29
C ALA A 218 -27.40 -9.42 -7.38
N GLU A 219 -28.19 -10.14 -8.16
CA GLU A 219 -29.60 -9.87 -8.41
C GLU A 219 -30.44 -11.10 -8.04
N GLU A 220 -31.58 -10.90 -7.38
CA GLU A 220 -32.52 -11.96 -7.05
C GLU A 220 -33.27 -12.40 -8.31
N VAL A 221 -33.14 -13.68 -8.68
CA VAL A 221 -33.76 -14.24 -9.90
C VAL A 221 -35.07 -14.94 -9.58
N SER A 222 -35.16 -15.61 -8.43
CA SER A 222 -36.36 -16.31 -8.00
C SER A 222 -36.37 -16.54 -6.48
N ARG A 223 -37.56 -16.83 -5.95
CA ARG A 223 -37.76 -17.32 -4.58
C ARG A 223 -38.23 -18.76 -4.65
N VAL A 224 -37.55 -19.64 -3.95
CA VAL A 224 -38.02 -21.01 -3.72
C VAL A 224 -39.04 -20.97 -2.58
N GLY A 225 -40.00 -21.91 -2.59
CA GLY A 225 -41.16 -21.93 -1.68
C GLY A 225 -40.83 -22.03 -0.18
N ASP A 226 -39.56 -22.23 0.17
CA ASP A 226 -39.01 -22.21 1.53
C ASP A 226 -38.53 -20.82 1.99
N GLY A 227 -38.64 -19.79 1.12
CA GLY A 227 -38.12 -18.44 1.38
C GLY A 227 -36.65 -18.25 0.98
N THR A 228 -35.99 -19.27 0.43
CA THR A 228 -34.60 -19.19 -0.07
C THR A 228 -34.56 -18.35 -1.35
N ARG A 229 -33.78 -17.26 -1.32
CA ARG A 229 -33.57 -16.36 -2.47
C ARG A 229 -32.47 -16.91 -3.37
N VAL A 230 -32.78 -17.12 -4.64
CA VAL A 230 -31.78 -17.51 -5.64
C VAL A 230 -31.17 -16.23 -6.22
N MET A 231 -29.88 -16.03 -5.96
CA MET A 231 -29.14 -14.87 -6.42
C MET A 231 -28.26 -15.22 -7.62
N LYS A 232 -28.36 -14.46 -8.71
CA LYS A 232 -27.38 -14.49 -9.81
C LYS A 232 -26.30 -13.47 -9.55
N VAL A 233 -25.07 -13.93 -9.40
CA VAL A 233 -23.90 -13.06 -9.17
C VAL A 233 -23.12 -12.90 -10.48
N THR A 234 -23.02 -11.67 -10.96
CA THR A 234 -22.14 -11.29 -12.06
C THR A 234 -20.92 -10.59 -11.49
N LYS A 235 -19.73 -11.09 -11.82
CA LYS A 235 -18.44 -10.55 -11.40
C LYS A 235 -17.73 -9.96 -12.61
N LYS A 236 -17.35 -8.69 -12.53
CA LYS A 236 -16.57 -8.01 -13.57
C LYS A 236 -15.36 -7.32 -12.97
N GLU A 237 -14.21 -7.37 -13.65
CA GLU A 237 -13.04 -6.58 -13.24
C GLU A 237 -13.27 -5.09 -13.52
N CYS A 238 -12.77 -4.22 -12.66
CA CYS A 238 -12.98 -2.77 -12.80
C CYS A 238 -11.75 -1.91 -12.51
N GLY A 239 -10.62 -2.50 -12.14
CA GLY A 239 -9.34 -1.85 -11.87
C GLY A 239 -8.17 -2.65 -12.44
N PRO A 240 -6.93 -2.14 -12.37
CA PRO A 240 -5.75 -2.79 -12.93
C PRO A 240 -5.45 -4.15 -12.26
N GLN A 241 -4.62 -4.95 -12.92
CA GLN A 241 -4.04 -6.16 -12.33
C GLN A 241 -2.55 -5.94 -12.12
N PHE A 242 -2.03 -6.32 -10.97
CA PHE A 242 -0.58 -6.31 -10.73
C PHE A 242 -0.24 -7.22 -9.56
N VAL A 243 1.05 -7.46 -9.40
CA VAL A 243 1.63 -8.18 -8.27
C VAL A 243 2.61 -7.26 -7.56
N LEU A 244 2.54 -7.20 -6.24
CA LEU A 244 3.51 -6.50 -5.40
C LEU A 244 4.40 -7.50 -4.68
N MET A 245 5.69 -7.24 -4.66
CA MET A 245 6.65 -8.00 -3.86
C MET A 245 7.38 -7.03 -2.93
N LEU A 246 7.31 -7.26 -1.62
CA LEU A 246 7.98 -6.41 -0.63
C LEU A 246 9.50 -6.56 -0.78
N THR A 247 10.20 -5.45 -1.03
CA THR A 247 11.64 -5.45 -1.27
C THR A 247 12.43 -4.74 -0.18
N ALA A 248 11.85 -3.76 0.51
CA ALA A 248 12.51 -3.08 1.61
C ALA A 248 11.52 -2.51 2.61
N LEU A 249 11.98 -2.37 3.84
CA LEU A 249 11.29 -1.69 4.92
C LEU A 249 12.22 -0.66 5.55
N SER A 250 11.71 0.55 5.71
CA SER A 250 12.41 1.67 6.33
C SER A 250 11.51 2.38 7.34
N LYS A 251 12.13 3.04 8.30
CA LYS A 251 11.50 4.02 9.19
C LYS A 251 11.90 5.42 8.78
N ILE A 252 10.92 6.25 8.49
CA ILE A 252 11.10 7.66 8.13
C ILE A 252 10.75 8.51 9.34
N ALA A 253 11.69 9.37 9.75
CA ALA A 253 11.40 10.45 10.67
C ALA A 253 10.59 11.53 9.94
N VAL A 254 9.27 11.54 10.17
CA VAL A 254 8.30 12.37 9.43
C VAL A 254 8.54 13.88 9.60
N GLU A 255 9.28 14.32 10.63
CA GLU A 255 9.68 15.72 10.82
C GLU A 255 10.92 16.11 10.03
N THR A 256 11.94 15.25 9.99
CA THR A 256 13.23 15.57 9.36
C THR A 256 13.32 15.07 7.92
N GLY A 257 12.49 14.09 7.55
CA GLY A 257 12.61 13.32 6.31
C GLY A 257 13.76 12.31 6.32
N SER A 258 14.42 12.09 7.47
CA SER A 258 15.52 11.14 7.59
C SER A 258 15.02 9.70 7.49
N GLU A 259 15.71 8.86 6.73
CA GLU A 259 15.34 7.46 6.50
C GLU A 259 16.35 6.52 7.19
N LYS A 260 15.85 5.61 8.03
CA LYS A 260 16.59 4.47 8.59
C LYS A 260 16.08 3.21 7.90
N ARG A 261 16.92 2.54 7.10
CA ARG A 261 16.57 1.22 6.54
C ARG A 261 16.57 0.18 7.65
N ILE A 262 15.52 -0.63 7.71
CA ILE A 262 15.37 -1.74 8.65
C ILE A 262 15.77 -3.05 7.94
N CYS A 263 15.21 -3.30 6.75
CA CYS A 263 15.44 -4.54 6.02
C CYS A 263 15.43 -4.28 4.50
N VAL A 264 16.22 -5.06 3.76
CA VAL A 264 16.23 -5.11 2.28
C VAL A 264 16.31 -6.56 1.84
N VAL A 265 15.46 -6.96 0.91
CA VAL A 265 15.45 -8.28 0.31
C VAL A 265 16.32 -8.25 -0.96
N ASN A 266 17.34 -9.12 -1.00
CA ASN A 266 18.11 -9.32 -2.23
C ASN A 266 17.29 -10.13 -3.24
N ILE A 267 16.73 -9.43 -4.23
CA ILE A 267 15.85 -10.01 -5.27
C ILE A 267 16.61 -11.01 -6.16
N THR A 268 17.94 -10.92 -6.26
CA THR A 268 18.78 -11.81 -7.08
C THR A 268 18.71 -13.28 -6.65
N ALA A 269 18.34 -13.58 -5.39
CA ALA A 269 18.16 -14.95 -4.91
C ALA A 269 16.73 -15.48 -5.14
N ALA A 270 15.74 -14.60 -5.30
CA ALA A 270 14.32 -14.96 -5.31
C ALA A 270 13.77 -15.30 -6.71
N ILE A 271 14.47 -14.93 -7.79
CA ILE A 271 14.03 -15.20 -9.18
C ILE A 271 14.49 -16.60 -9.67
N THR A 272 15.24 -17.34 -8.87
CA THR A 272 15.56 -18.76 -9.12
C THR A 272 14.43 -19.68 -8.64
N PHE A 273 13.24 -19.58 -9.23
CA PHE A 273 12.17 -20.58 -9.13
C PHE A 273 11.35 -20.66 -10.41
#